data_AF-U9SSZ4-F1
#
_entry.id   AF-U9SSZ4-F1
#
_cell.length_a   1.000
_cell.length_b   1.000
_cell.length_c   1.000
_cell.angle_alpha   90.00
_cell.angle_beta   90.00
_cell.angle_gamma   90.00
#
_symmetry.space_group_name_H-M   'P 1'
#
loop_
_entity.id
_entity.type
_entity.pdbx_description
1 polymer ?
#
loop_
_entity_poly.entity_id
_entity_poly.type
_entity_poly.pdbx_seq_one_letter_code
_entity_poly.pdbx_strand_id
1 'polypeptide(L)'
;MEFINAPIEHNNHIVKSHPQACYTSHLLDFTSKELNEILESQELKSFEMNQKDDTKQKLLKLERIAETSSQNESKEKQLAYQNIQTELANLQQLFEQENQNLINITEKQVLANNLKQISQEKTNLQDKLVQSETQELKFQQFKNQLSQSQINYKQIEERNLKLENELVNLQQRNFQFEQDNQNLRLDLALQSKKSAEKENTLQLQITYLQNEKQALDGDLTEQLDQNKLVNHQVQNQIDQLMQEKIGLKERLTQTEVNFQELEFKLSYSQANYKKVKQEKIQLCNRLNDLSQDQKLTVKLKAKSEKEKAEMEKEKADVKKEKIELEKGKAELEKEKAEMKKEFAQLKQKLNIEEQIKMQLTQALQIKEDKINELEQRLIDLDYERIKKLKVKENELISGKNIKEIHKEREAKQKEIDELQQELLTTSASYDTNRKKQVLNQVNNFLKAKGKFLTLWEEAIEKLQDCFNQLESSINKVRNTIGSTRKISTLTDKYTKEFQSILTKYSDEVLQLNKDDYYSLKYIVQKNKEFEFSLMIENILKLNDFNFDNYKIFKFATNSQEGTMMQLNSNMMAEDINSLRKNLDELKLELKQEEKELRNLEA
;
A
#
# COMPACT_ATOMS: atom_id res chain seq x y z
N MET A 1 -34.40 -75.31 -20.38
CA MET A 1 -33.80 -76.65 -20.58
C MET A 1 -34.19 -77.12 -21.97
N GLU A 2 -33.38 -78.00 -22.55
CA GLU A 2 -33.44 -78.37 -23.97
C GLU A 2 -34.43 -79.49 -24.30
N PHE A 3 -34.56 -79.79 -25.60
CA PHE A 3 -35.41 -80.84 -26.16
C PHE A 3 -34.77 -82.24 -26.06
N ILE A 4 -35.58 -83.25 -25.73
CA ILE A 4 -35.42 -84.65 -26.16
C ILE A 4 -36.85 -85.13 -26.50
N ASN A 5 -37.26 -85.14 -27.77
CA ASN A 5 -37.11 -86.23 -28.74
C ASN A 5 -37.87 -87.53 -28.37
N ALA A 6 -38.75 -87.95 -29.28
CA ALA A 6 -39.44 -89.25 -29.27
C ALA A 6 -38.81 -90.21 -30.30
N PRO A 7 -39.14 -91.52 -30.24
CA PRO A 7 -39.13 -92.39 -31.41
C PRO A 7 -40.55 -92.90 -31.77
N ILE A 8 -40.69 -93.47 -32.98
CA ILE A 8 -41.96 -93.77 -33.65
C ILE A 8 -41.90 -95.17 -34.31
N GLU A 9 -43.04 -95.90 -34.29
CA GLU A 9 -43.42 -97.09 -35.11
C GLU A 9 -42.56 -98.37 -35.16
N HIS A 10 -43.23 -99.53 -35.18
CA HIS A 10 -43.56 -100.36 -36.37
C HIS A 10 -44.63 -101.40 -35.92
N ASN A 11 -45.73 -101.74 -36.63
CA ASN A 11 -45.97 -102.22 -38.01
C ASN A 11 -45.39 -103.64 -38.23
N ASN A 12 -46.08 -104.68 -38.75
CA ASN A 12 -47.28 -104.82 -39.62
C ASN A 12 -48.15 -106.06 -39.17
N HIS A 13 -49.29 -106.50 -39.76
CA HIS A 13 -49.78 -106.48 -41.16
C HIS A 13 -51.33 -106.52 -41.32
N ILE A 14 -51.86 -105.79 -42.32
CA ILE A 14 -52.70 -106.20 -43.50
C ILE A 14 -53.84 -107.23 -43.24
N VAL A 15 -55.14 -107.02 -43.58
CA VAL A 15 -55.74 -106.78 -44.92
C VAL A 15 -57.05 -105.93 -44.93
N LYS A 16 -57.38 -105.36 -46.10
CA LYS A 16 -58.65 -104.74 -46.60
C LYS A 16 -59.82 -105.77 -46.78
N SER A 17 -61.11 -105.48 -47.07
CA SER A 17 -61.97 -104.27 -47.24
C SER A 17 -63.49 -104.63 -47.30
N HIS A 18 -64.38 -103.63 -47.43
CA HIS A 18 -65.82 -103.69 -47.84
C HIS A 18 -66.08 -104.41 -49.21
N PRO A 19 -67.34 -104.59 -49.75
CA PRO A 19 -68.67 -104.13 -49.29
C PRO A 19 -69.89 -105.10 -49.41
N GLN A 20 -71.01 -104.72 -48.76
CA GLN A 20 -72.43 -104.75 -49.19
C GLN A 20 -72.98 -105.88 -50.11
N ALA A 21 -73.88 -106.72 -49.57
CA ALA A 21 -74.72 -107.68 -50.30
C ALA A 21 -76.23 -107.55 -49.91
N CYS A 22 -77.16 -108.16 -50.67
CA CYS A 22 -78.55 -107.69 -50.77
C CYS A 22 -79.67 -108.75 -50.96
N TYR A 23 -80.86 -108.44 -50.41
CA TYR A 23 -82.24 -108.80 -50.85
C TYR A 23 -82.78 -110.27 -50.88
N THR A 24 -84.00 -110.44 -50.32
CA THR A 24 -85.05 -111.47 -50.65
C THR A 24 -84.75 -112.97 -50.38
N SER A 25 -85.71 -113.92 -50.29
CA SER A 25 -87.07 -114.02 -50.89
C SER A 25 -88.04 -114.96 -50.12
N HIS A 26 -89.31 -115.01 -50.58
CA HIS A 26 -90.36 -116.07 -50.56
C HIS A 26 -90.24 -117.29 -49.59
N LEU A 27 -91.27 -117.76 -48.86
CA LEU A 27 -92.73 -117.94 -49.09
C LEU A 27 -93.14 -119.33 -49.68
N LEU A 28 -93.69 -120.18 -48.80
CA LEU A 28 -94.53 -121.38 -49.00
C LEU A 28 -93.95 -122.67 -49.63
N ASP A 29 -94.80 -123.72 -49.57
CA ASP A 29 -94.73 -125.11 -50.06
C ASP A 29 -94.08 -126.17 -49.13
N PHE A 30 -94.59 -127.42 -48.98
CA PHE A 30 -95.78 -128.08 -49.58
C PHE A 30 -96.50 -129.07 -48.61
N THR A 31 -97.54 -129.75 -49.11
CA THR A 31 -98.66 -130.42 -48.41
C THR A 31 -98.51 -131.94 -48.16
N SER A 32 -99.58 -132.56 -47.59
CA SER A 32 -99.99 -133.99 -47.66
C SER A 32 -99.51 -134.93 -46.53
N LYS A 33 -100.24 -135.99 -46.10
CA LYS A 33 -101.66 -136.45 -46.21
C LYS A 33 -101.83 -137.68 -45.27
N GLU A 34 -103.07 -138.07 -44.93
CA GLU A 34 -103.49 -139.24 -44.09
C GLU A 34 -103.36 -138.95 -42.57
N LEU A 35 -104.34 -139.22 -41.69
CA LEU A 35 -105.41 -140.24 -41.63
C LEU A 35 -106.81 -139.65 -41.31
N ASN A 36 -107.88 -140.44 -41.31
CA ASN A 36 -109.28 -140.01 -41.04
C ASN A 36 -110.13 -141.13 -40.37
N GLU A 37 -111.44 -140.90 -40.18
CA GLU A 37 -112.52 -141.87 -39.84
C GLU A 37 -112.60 -142.41 -38.39
N ILE A 38 -113.77 -142.67 -37.78
CA ILE A 38 -115.22 -142.62 -38.18
C ILE A 38 -116.06 -142.31 -36.89
N LEU A 39 -117.33 -141.88 -36.79
CA LEU A 39 -118.54 -141.69 -37.63
C LEU A 39 -118.95 -140.17 -37.65
N GLU A 40 -120.02 -139.62 -38.25
CA GLU A 40 -121.35 -140.08 -38.76
C GLU A 40 -122.38 -140.46 -37.66
N SER A 41 -123.72 -140.46 -37.84
CA SER A 41 -124.64 -140.14 -38.97
C SER A 41 -125.92 -139.48 -38.38
N GLN A 42 -126.48 -138.36 -38.88
CA GLN A 42 -127.38 -138.17 -40.04
C GLN A 42 -128.84 -138.69 -39.93
N GLU A 43 -129.73 -138.16 -40.81
CA GLU A 43 -131.13 -138.57 -41.13
C GLU A 43 -132.30 -138.17 -40.18
N LEU A 44 -133.59 -138.11 -40.60
CA LEU A 44 -134.23 -137.47 -41.78
C LEU A 44 -135.78 -137.23 -41.54
N LYS A 45 -136.67 -137.20 -42.55
CA LYS A 45 -138.05 -136.64 -42.48
C LYS A 45 -139.22 -137.64 -42.72
N SER A 46 -140.44 -137.21 -42.33
CA SER A 46 -141.74 -137.25 -43.08
C SER A 46 -142.84 -138.31 -42.75
N PHE A 47 -144.01 -138.09 -43.38
CA PHE A 47 -145.30 -138.83 -43.40
C PHE A 47 -146.26 -138.72 -42.18
N GLU A 48 -147.58 -138.97 -42.34
CA GLU A 48 -148.66 -138.17 -43.00
C GLU A 48 -150.01 -138.91 -42.87
N MET A 49 -151.12 -138.24 -42.47
CA MET A 49 -152.49 -138.41 -43.07
C MET A 49 -153.67 -137.70 -42.33
N ASN A 50 -154.65 -137.27 -43.14
CA ASN A 50 -156.11 -137.29 -42.93
C ASN A 50 -156.89 -136.26 -42.08
N GLN A 51 -157.76 -135.54 -42.82
CA GLN A 51 -159.17 -135.20 -42.57
C GLN A 51 -159.58 -134.02 -41.66
N LYS A 52 -160.04 -132.96 -42.35
CA LYS A 52 -161.31 -132.21 -42.19
C LYS A 52 -161.67 -131.50 -40.87
N ASP A 53 -161.79 -130.18 -41.04
CA ASP A 53 -162.88 -129.30 -40.63
C ASP A 53 -163.15 -128.96 -39.14
N ASP A 54 -163.24 -127.64 -38.94
CA ASP A 54 -163.97 -126.89 -37.90
C ASP A 54 -163.39 -126.74 -36.47
N THR A 55 -164.00 -125.80 -35.73
CA THR A 55 -163.73 -125.36 -34.35
C THR A 55 -162.53 -124.43 -34.14
N LYS A 56 -162.50 -123.36 -34.95
CA LYS A 56 -162.14 -122.03 -34.43
C LYS A 56 -162.86 -121.78 -33.08
N GLN A 57 -162.25 -120.99 -32.20
CA GLN A 57 -162.74 -120.48 -30.88
C GLN A 57 -162.31 -121.18 -29.56
N LYS A 58 -161.53 -122.27 -29.54
CA LYS A 58 -161.02 -122.83 -28.24
C LYS A 58 -159.56 -122.52 -27.88
N LEU A 59 -158.70 -122.14 -28.83
CA LEU A 59 -157.28 -121.84 -28.56
C LEU A 59 -157.02 -120.39 -28.10
N LEU A 60 -157.86 -119.84 -27.21
CA LEU A 60 -157.80 -118.44 -26.77
C LEU A 60 -157.55 -118.27 -25.26
N LYS A 61 -156.99 -119.30 -24.60
CA LYS A 61 -156.73 -119.33 -23.15
C LYS A 61 -155.41 -119.98 -22.68
N LEU A 62 -154.55 -120.49 -23.58
CA LEU A 62 -153.30 -121.17 -23.20
C LEU A 62 -152.01 -120.41 -23.52
N GLU A 63 -152.07 -119.32 -24.29
CA GLU A 63 -150.89 -118.56 -24.72
C GLU A 63 -150.28 -117.67 -23.61
N ARG A 64 -151.00 -117.45 -22.50
CA ARG A 64 -150.63 -116.49 -21.43
C ARG A 64 -149.83 -117.09 -20.26
N ILE A 65 -149.09 -118.17 -20.49
CA ILE A 65 -148.33 -118.90 -19.44
C ILE A 65 -146.85 -119.10 -19.83
N ALA A 66 -146.46 -118.86 -21.08
CA ALA A 66 -145.11 -119.14 -21.58
C ALA A 66 -144.06 -118.02 -21.36
N GLU A 67 -144.46 -116.83 -20.88
CA GLU A 67 -143.60 -115.63 -20.92
C GLU A 67 -142.62 -115.47 -19.73
N THR A 68 -142.70 -116.28 -18.68
CA THR A 68 -142.12 -115.95 -17.36
C THR A 68 -140.78 -116.60 -17.00
N SER A 69 -140.23 -117.54 -17.78
CA SER A 69 -139.02 -118.29 -17.41
C SER A 69 -137.70 -117.76 -17.97
N SER A 70 -137.71 -116.93 -19.02
CA SER A 70 -136.52 -116.67 -19.86
C SER A 70 -135.69 -115.41 -19.49
N GLN A 71 -136.06 -114.64 -18.45
CA GLN A 71 -135.46 -113.31 -18.19
C GLN A 71 -134.35 -113.23 -17.13
N ASN A 72 -134.13 -114.25 -16.30
CA ASN A 72 -133.19 -114.12 -15.16
C ASN A 72 -131.72 -114.40 -15.53
N GLU A 73 -131.44 -115.44 -16.32
CA GLU A 73 -130.06 -115.94 -16.55
C GLU A 73 -129.13 -114.96 -17.32
N SER A 74 -129.71 -113.94 -17.97
CA SER A 74 -128.96 -112.90 -18.68
C SER A 74 -128.28 -111.89 -17.74
N LYS A 75 -128.87 -111.60 -16.57
CA LYS A 75 -128.47 -110.46 -15.73
C LYS A 75 -127.18 -110.71 -14.93
N GLU A 76 -126.95 -111.94 -14.46
CA GLU A 76 -125.77 -112.25 -13.63
C GLU A 76 -124.45 -112.16 -14.42
N LYS A 77 -124.46 -112.60 -15.69
CA LYS A 77 -123.28 -112.55 -16.58
C LYS A 77 -122.82 -111.11 -16.86
N GLN A 78 -123.74 -110.13 -16.88
CA GLN A 78 -123.40 -108.73 -17.11
C GLN A 78 -122.76 -108.08 -15.87
N LEU A 79 -123.22 -108.42 -14.66
CA LEU A 79 -122.68 -107.89 -13.41
C LEU A 79 -121.22 -108.33 -13.18
N ALA A 80 -120.91 -109.60 -13.45
CA ALA A 80 -119.56 -110.14 -13.32
C ALA A 80 -118.54 -109.42 -14.23
N TYR A 81 -118.95 -109.09 -15.47
CA TYR A 81 -118.10 -108.38 -16.43
C TYR A 81 -117.78 -106.94 -15.96
N GLN A 82 -118.74 -106.24 -15.37
CA GLN A 82 -118.53 -104.87 -14.88
C GLN A 82 -117.61 -104.80 -13.65
N ASN A 83 -117.63 -105.80 -12.77
CA ASN A 83 -116.67 -105.87 -11.66
C ASN A 83 -115.22 -105.99 -12.19
N ILE A 84 -114.98 -106.90 -13.15
CA ILE A 84 -113.65 -107.11 -13.74
C ILE A 84 -113.15 -105.83 -14.46
N GLN A 85 -114.02 -105.12 -15.19
CA GLN A 85 -113.65 -103.83 -15.78
C GLN A 85 -113.29 -102.76 -14.75
N THR A 86 -114.00 -102.72 -13.61
CA THR A 86 -113.74 -101.76 -12.53
C THR A 86 -112.39 -102.03 -11.85
N GLU A 87 -112.05 -103.30 -11.63
CA GLU A 87 -110.79 -103.70 -11.00
C GLU A 87 -109.58 -103.48 -11.92
N LEU A 88 -109.73 -103.73 -13.23
CA LEU A 88 -108.74 -103.35 -14.24
C LEU A 88 -108.47 -101.83 -14.28
N ALA A 89 -109.52 -101.01 -14.22
CA ALA A 89 -109.37 -99.55 -14.22
C ALA A 89 -108.60 -99.05 -12.99
N ASN A 90 -108.89 -99.59 -11.80
CA ASN A 90 -108.16 -99.26 -10.56
C ASN A 90 -106.67 -99.64 -10.65
N LEU A 91 -106.34 -100.79 -11.23
CA LEU A 91 -104.95 -101.23 -11.43
C LEU A 91 -104.20 -100.36 -12.45
N GLN A 92 -104.86 -99.93 -13.53
CA GLN A 92 -104.27 -98.95 -14.46
C GLN A 92 -103.99 -97.60 -13.78
N GLN A 93 -104.93 -97.09 -12.98
CA GLN A 93 -104.77 -95.81 -12.28
C GLN A 93 -103.61 -95.85 -11.26
N LEU A 94 -103.45 -96.96 -10.53
CA LEU A 94 -102.30 -97.17 -9.64
C LEU A 94 -100.98 -97.20 -10.42
N PHE A 95 -100.93 -97.92 -11.54
CA PHE A 95 -99.73 -98.00 -12.38
C PHE A 95 -99.35 -96.64 -12.97
N GLU A 96 -100.31 -95.85 -13.45
CA GLU A 96 -100.07 -94.47 -13.92
C GLU A 96 -99.55 -93.57 -12.79
N GLN A 97 -100.15 -93.65 -11.60
CA GLN A 97 -99.75 -92.83 -10.45
C GLN A 97 -98.35 -93.19 -9.92
N GLU A 98 -97.99 -94.47 -9.92
CA GLU A 98 -96.65 -94.93 -9.51
C GLU A 98 -95.57 -94.56 -10.55
N ASN A 99 -95.86 -94.69 -11.85
CA ASN A 99 -94.98 -94.20 -12.91
C ASN A 99 -94.76 -92.68 -12.80
N GLN A 100 -95.82 -91.88 -12.56
CA GLN A 100 -95.69 -90.43 -12.41
C GLN A 100 -94.85 -90.04 -11.18
N ASN A 101 -94.97 -90.78 -10.07
CA ASN A 101 -94.09 -90.60 -8.92
C ASN A 101 -92.62 -90.93 -9.25
N LEU A 102 -92.37 -92.00 -10.01
CA LEU A 102 -91.02 -92.39 -10.42
C LEU A 102 -90.37 -91.34 -11.34
N ILE A 103 -91.15 -90.76 -12.26
CA ILE A 103 -90.75 -89.61 -13.11
C ILE A 103 -90.39 -88.41 -12.23
N ASN A 104 -91.29 -87.99 -11.34
CA ASN A 104 -91.09 -86.83 -10.45
C ASN A 104 -89.84 -86.97 -9.56
N ILE A 105 -89.54 -88.19 -9.07
CA ILE A 105 -88.32 -88.47 -8.29
C ILE A 105 -87.08 -88.33 -9.18
N THR A 106 -87.12 -88.89 -10.39
CA THR A 106 -86.02 -88.85 -11.36
C THR A 106 -85.70 -87.41 -11.78
N GLU A 107 -86.71 -86.61 -12.13
CA GLU A 107 -86.55 -85.19 -12.47
C GLU A 107 -85.95 -84.39 -11.30
N LYS A 108 -86.45 -84.60 -10.08
CA LYS A 108 -85.93 -83.94 -8.87
C LYS A 108 -84.47 -84.30 -8.60
N GLN A 109 -84.06 -85.54 -8.87
CA GLN A 109 -82.68 -86.01 -8.72
C GLN A 109 -81.76 -85.44 -9.80
N VAL A 110 -82.23 -85.32 -11.05
CA VAL A 110 -81.52 -84.61 -12.14
C VAL A 110 -81.36 -83.12 -11.81
N LEU A 111 -82.41 -82.44 -11.35
CA LEU A 111 -82.36 -81.03 -10.95
C LEU A 111 -81.39 -80.80 -9.77
N ALA A 112 -81.36 -81.70 -8.79
CA ALA A 112 -80.40 -81.62 -7.68
C ALA A 112 -78.95 -81.79 -8.13
N ASN A 113 -78.68 -82.70 -9.08
CA ASN A 113 -77.36 -82.88 -9.67
C ASN A 113 -76.94 -81.65 -10.50
N ASN A 114 -77.84 -81.10 -11.31
CA ASN A 114 -77.60 -79.89 -12.10
C ASN A 114 -77.32 -78.67 -11.20
N LEU A 115 -78.08 -78.48 -10.12
CA LEU A 115 -77.81 -77.44 -9.12
C LEU A 115 -76.44 -77.61 -8.46
N LYS A 116 -76.04 -78.85 -8.14
CA LYS A 116 -74.70 -79.14 -7.60
C LYS A 116 -73.59 -78.82 -8.60
N GLN A 117 -73.76 -79.17 -9.88
CA GLN A 117 -72.82 -78.83 -10.94
C GLN A 117 -72.73 -77.30 -11.15
N ILE A 118 -73.85 -76.61 -11.29
CA ILE A 118 -73.90 -75.15 -11.45
C ILE A 118 -73.28 -74.44 -10.25
N SER A 119 -73.48 -74.96 -9.02
CA SER A 119 -72.82 -74.41 -7.83
C SER A 119 -71.31 -74.63 -7.87
N GLN A 120 -70.82 -75.79 -8.31
CA GLN A 120 -69.39 -76.07 -8.44
C GLN A 120 -68.76 -75.20 -9.54
N GLU A 121 -69.41 -75.05 -10.68
CA GLU A 121 -68.97 -74.18 -11.78
C GLU A 121 -68.95 -72.71 -11.37
N LYS A 122 -69.96 -72.23 -10.64
CA LYS A 122 -69.99 -70.90 -10.06
C LYS A 122 -68.80 -70.67 -9.11
N THR A 123 -68.49 -71.62 -8.22
CA THR A 123 -67.32 -71.52 -7.33
C THR A 123 -66.03 -71.47 -8.14
N ASN A 124 -65.84 -72.40 -9.09
CA ASN A 124 -64.66 -72.45 -9.96
C ASN A 124 -64.48 -71.17 -10.81
N LEU A 125 -65.56 -70.49 -11.20
CA LEU A 125 -65.53 -69.20 -11.90
C LEU A 125 -65.24 -68.04 -10.94
N GLN A 126 -65.76 -68.06 -9.71
CA GLN A 126 -65.45 -67.07 -8.68
C GLN A 126 -63.96 -67.10 -8.30
N ASP A 127 -63.39 -68.29 -8.14
CA ASP A 127 -61.95 -68.47 -7.84
C ASP A 127 -61.07 -67.93 -8.98
N LYS A 128 -61.46 -68.20 -10.24
CA LYS A 128 -60.78 -67.66 -11.43
C LYS A 128 -60.89 -66.13 -11.52
N LEU A 129 -62.04 -65.56 -11.17
CA LEU A 129 -62.23 -64.11 -11.14
C LEU A 129 -61.31 -63.46 -10.10
N VAL A 130 -61.31 -63.95 -8.86
CA VAL A 130 -60.43 -63.47 -7.79
C VAL A 130 -58.95 -63.64 -8.16
N GLN A 131 -58.58 -64.73 -8.84
CA GLN A 131 -57.23 -64.94 -9.34
C GLN A 131 -56.84 -63.93 -10.44
N SER A 132 -57.77 -63.59 -11.34
CA SER A 132 -57.60 -62.57 -12.38
C SER A 132 -57.46 -61.16 -11.78
N GLU A 133 -58.33 -60.79 -10.84
CA GLU A 133 -58.28 -59.52 -10.11
C GLU A 133 -56.95 -59.38 -9.34
N THR A 134 -56.48 -60.47 -8.72
CA THR A 134 -55.17 -60.53 -8.04
C THR A 134 -53.99 -60.38 -9.00
N GLN A 135 -54.10 -60.86 -10.24
CA GLN A 135 -53.08 -60.67 -11.28
C GLN A 135 -53.05 -59.23 -11.80
N GLU A 136 -54.22 -58.64 -12.05
CA GLU A 136 -54.33 -57.23 -12.47
C GLU A 136 -53.80 -56.28 -11.37
N LEU A 137 -54.13 -56.53 -10.10
CA LEU A 137 -53.61 -55.72 -8.98
C LEU A 137 -52.06 -55.75 -8.93
N LYS A 138 -51.45 -56.92 -9.15
CA LYS A 138 -49.99 -57.08 -9.24
C LYS A 138 -49.41 -56.38 -10.47
N PHE A 139 -50.09 -56.45 -11.62
CA PHE A 139 -49.66 -55.76 -12.83
C PHE A 139 -49.66 -54.23 -12.66
N GLN A 140 -50.71 -53.67 -12.06
CA GLN A 140 -50.75 -52.24 -11.70
C GLN A 140 -49.66 -51.88 -10.67
N GLN A 141 -49.39 -52.74 -9.70
CA GLN A 141 -48.31 -52.54 -8.73
C GLN A 141 -46.92 -52.49 -9.39
N PHE A 142 -46.62 -53.39 -10.33
CA PHE A 142 -45.40 -53.33 -11.16
C PHE A 142 -45.35 -52.08 -12.03
N LYS A 143 -46.47 -51.68 -12.65
CA LYS A 143 -46.57 -50.49 -13.51
C LYS A 143 -46.29 -49.19 -12.74
N ASN A 144 -46.73 -49.12 -11.48
CA ASN A 144 -46.42 -48.01 -10.57
C ASN A 144 -44.94 -48.01 -10.15
N GLN A 145 -44.37 -49.18 -9.82
CA GLN A 145 -42.93 -49.30 -9.51
C GLN A 145 -42.06 -48.87 -10.70
N LEU A 146 -42.37 -49.32 -11.91
CA LEU A 146 -41.67 -48.93 -13.13
C LEU A 146 -41.73 -47.41 -13.37
N SER A 147 -42.92 -46.82 -13.18
CA SER A 147 -43.13 -45.37 -13.33
C SER A 147 -42.28 -44.58 -12.32
N GLN A 148 -42.23 -45.03 -11.05
CA GLN A 148 -41.38 -44.40 -10.03
C GLN A 148 -39.88 -44.56 -10.36
N SER A 149 -39.45 -45.71 -10.86
CA SER A 149 -38.06 -45.93 -11.30
C SER A 149 -37.67 -44.99 -12.46
N GLN A 150 -38.56 -44.76 -13.42
CA GLN A 150 -38.34 -43.82 -14.52
C GLN A 150 -38.25 -42.36 -14.03
N ILE A 151 -39.07 -41.97 -13.06
CA ILE A 151 -38.99 -40.64 -12.42
C ILE A 151 -37.65 -40.48 -11.68
N ASN A 152 -37.26 -41.47 -10.88
CA ASN A 152 -35.99 -41.45 -10.15
C ASN A 152 -34.78 -41.37 -11.10
N TYR A 153 -34.81 -42.10 -12.22
CA TYR A 153 -33.74 -42.05 -13.23
C TYR A 153 -33.57 -40.63 -13.79
N LYS A 154 -34.66 -39.97 -14.22
CA LYS A 154 -34.61 -38.59 -14.73
C LYS A 154 -34.08 -37.60 -13.68
N GLN A 155 -34.47 -37.74 -12.41
CA GLN A 155 -33.96 -36.90 -11.33
C GLN A 155 -32.48 -37.13 -10.97
N ILE A 156 -31.89 -38.26 -11.40
CA ILE A 156 -30.46 -38.54 -11.31
C ILE A 156 -29.75 -37.95 -12.53
N GLU A 157 -30.31 -38.13 -13.72
CA GLU A 157 -29.83 -37.58 -15.00
C GLU A 157 -29.73 -36.03 -14.95
N GLU A 158 -30.79 -35.35 -14.49
CA GLU A 158 -30.81 -33.90 -14.26
C GLU A 158 -29.76 -33.43 -13.23
N ARG A 159 -29.54 -34.20 -12.16
CA ARG A 159 -28.51 -33.91 -11.16
C ARG A 159 -27.11 -34.07 -11.73
N ASN A 160 -26.86 -35.14 -12.48
CA ASN A 160 -25.57 -35.42 -13.10
C ASN A 160 -25.21 -34.31 -14.10
N LEU A 161 -26.17 -33.92 -14.96
CA LEU A 161 -25.98 -32.81 -15.90
C LEU A 161 -25.65 -31.49 -15.16
N LYS A 162 -26.27 -31.23 -14.01
CA LYS A 162 -25.96 -30.04 -13.19
C LYS A 162 -24.55 -30.11 -12.58
N LEU A 163 -24.16 -31.26 -12.03
CA LEU A 163 -22.82 -31.49 -11.47
C LEU A 163 -21.73 -31.38 -12.54
N GLU A 164 -21.99 -31.85 -13.76
CA GLU A 164 -21.08 -31.74 -14.91
C GLU A 164 -20.87 -30.28 -15.32
N ASN A 165 -21.94 -29.47 -15.34
CA ASN A 165 -21.83 -28.02 -15.53
C ASN A 165 -21.06 -27.33 -14.39
N GLU A 166 -21.29 -27.71 -13.12
CA GLU A 166 -20.53 -27.17 -11.98
C GLU A 166 -19.04 -27.56 -12.07
N LEU A 167 -18.72 -28.78 -12.50
CA LEU A 167 -17.35 -29.25 -12.73
C LEU A 167 -16.63 -28.44 -13.81
N VAL A 168 -17.27 -28.19 -14.95
CA VAL A 168 -16.70 -27.34 -16.03
C VAL A 168 -16.44 -25.92 -15.55
N ASN A 169 -17.38 -25.31 -14.82
CA ASN A 169 -17.20 -23.99 -14.23
C ASN A 169 -16.02 -23.95 -13.23
N LEU A 170 -15.87 -24.98 -12.39
CA LEU A 170 -14.74 -25.09 -11.46
C LEU A 170 -13.40 -25.28 -12.17
N GLN A 171 -13.34 -26.12 -13.21
CA GLN A 171 -12.15 -26.32 -14.04
C GLN A 171 -11.71 -25.01 -14.72
N GLN A 172 -12.65 -24.30 -15.33
CA GLN A 172 -12.37 -23.03 -16.01
C GLN A 172 -11.90 -21.94 -15.03
N ARG A 173 -12.49 -21.88 -13.83
CA ARG A 173 -12.06 -20.98 -12.75
C ARG A 173 -10.68 -21.32 -12.19
N ASN A 174 -10.36 -22.61 -12.08
CA ASN A 174 -9.06 -23.07 -11.61
C ASN A 174 -7.95 -22.75 -12.63
N PHE A 175 -8.22 -22.91 -13.93
CA PHE A 175 -7.31 -22.51 -15.00
C PHE A 175 -7.04 -20.99 -14.99
N GLN A 176 -8.05 -20.15 -14.76
CA GLN A 176 -7.85 -18.71 -14.61
C GLN A 176 -6.97 -18.39 -13.39
N PHE A 177 -7.28 -18.98 -12.23
CA PHE A 177 -6.48 -18.82 -11.01
C PHE A 177 -5.02 -19.26 -11.18
N GLU A 178 -4.77 -20.29 -11.98
CA GLU A 178 -3.42 -20.75 -12.32
C GLU A 178 -2.68 -19.77 -13.23
N GLN A 179 -3.34 -19.16 -14.22
CA GLN A 179 -2.75 -18.05 -15.00
C GLN A 179 -2.43 -16.83 -14.12
N ASP A 180 -3.37 -16.42 -13.27
CA ASP A 180 -3.19 -15.28 -12.37
C ASP A 180 -1.99 -15.50 -11.43
N ASN A 181 -1.79 -16.74 -10.94
CA ASN A 181 -0.62 -17.13 -10.15
C ASN A 181 0.70 -17.03 -10.93
N GLN A 182 0.71 -17.44 -12.21
CA GLN A 182 1.92 -17.34 -13.05
C GLN A 182 2.27 -15.87 -13.35
N ASN A 183 1.27 -15.02 -13.59
CA ASN A 183 1.46 -13.58 -13.78
C ASN A 183 2.05 -12.93 -12.51
N LEU A 184 1.49 -13.23 -11.33
CA LEU A 184 2.02 -12.75 -10.04
C LEU A 184 3.47 -13.21 -9.79
N ARG A 185 3.83 -14.44 -10.16
CA ARG A 185 5.22 -14.94 -10.07
C ARG A 185 6.16 -14.20 -11.01
N LEU A 186 5.71 -13.87 -12.22
CA LEU A 186 6.49 -13.11 -13.20
C LEU A 186 6.76 -11.68 -12.73
N ASP A 187 5.74 -10.99 -12.20
CA ASP A 187 5.88 -9.64 -11.64
C ASP A 187 6.78 -9.61 -10.41
N LEU A 188 6.66 -10.59 -9.51
CA LEU A 188 7.57 -10.74 -8.36
C LEU A 188 9.01 -10.95 -8.82
N ALA A 189 9.26 -11.83 -9.82
CA ALA A 189 10.60 -12.03 -10.37
C ALA A 189 11.17 -10.75 -11.03
N LEU A 190 10.33 -9.99 -11.73
CA LEU A 190 10.69 -8.68 -12.30
C LEU A 190 11.02 -7.63 -11.23
N GLN A 191 10.30 -7.61 -10.11
CA GLN A 191 10.63 -6.76 -8.96
C GLN A 191 11.95 -7.20 -8.32
N SER A 192 12.14 -8.50 -8.03
CA SER A 192 13.38 -9.03 -7.45
C SER A 192 14.61 -8.68 -8.30
N LYS A 193 14.51 -8.80 -9.64
CA LYS A 193 15.59 -8.41 -10.55
C LYS A 193 15.89 -6.91 -10.47
N LYS A 194 14.87 -6.05 -10.51
CA LYS A 194 15.03 -4.58 -10.39
C LYS A 194 15.62 -4.17 -9.03
N SER A 195 15.31 -4.90 -7.96
CA SER A 195 15.90 -4.68 -6.63
C SER A 195 17.38 -5.07 -6.61
N ALA A 196 17.74 -6.24 -7.15
CA ALA A 196 19.14 -6.68 -7.23
C ALA A 196 19.99 -5.76 -8.12
N GLU A 197 19.45 -5.23 -9.22
CA GLU A 197 20.13 -4.23 -10.07
C GLU A 197 20.43 -2.93 -9.32
N LYS A 198 19.49 -2.47 -8.47
CA LYS A 198 19.70 -1.31 -7.58
C LYS A 198 20.70 -1.62 -6.47
N GLU A 199 20.61 -2.78 -5.84
CA GLU A 199 21.51 -3.24 -4.78
C GLU A 199 22.97 -3.27 -5.27
N ASN A 200 23.23 -3.88 -6.42
CA ASN A 200 24.55 -3.87 -7.06
C ASN A 200 25.06 -2.45 -7.35
N THR A 201 24.18 -1.54 -7.77
CA THR A 201 24.52 -0.13 -8.04
C THR A 201 24.92 0.61 -6.75
N LEU A 202 24.17 0.40 -5.66
CA LEU A 202 24.48 0.96 -4.34
C LEU A 202 25.76 0.37 -3.75
N GLN A 203 25.99 -0.94 -3.93
CA GLN A 203 27.21 -1.61 -3.47
C GLN A 203 28.46 -1.03 -4.14
N LEU A 204 28.39 -0.76 -5.46
CA LEU A 204 29.45 -0.06 -6.20
C LEU A 204 29.73 1.35 -5.65
N GLN A 205 28.69 2.12 -5.31
CA GLN A 205 28.85 3.44 -4.70
C GLN A 205 29.46 3.36 -3.31
N ILE A 206 29.06 2.38 -2.49
CA ILE A 206 29.63 2.12 -1.17
C ILE A 206 31.13 1.79 -1.30
N THR A 207 31.52 0.92 -2.23
CA THR A 207 32.94 0.59 -2.47
C THR A 207 33.74 1.80 -2.95
N TYR A 208 33.18 2.64 -3.83
CA TYR A 208 33.85 3.88 -4.26
C TYR A 208 34.12 4.82 -3.07
N LEU A 209 33.09 5.10 -2.26
CA LEU A 209 33.19 5.99 -1.09
C LEU A 209 34.11 5.44 0.00
N GLN A 210 34.19 4.11 0.16
CA GLN A 210 35.13 3.46 1.06
C GLN A 210 36.59 3.67 0.61
N ASN A 211 36.87 3.54 -0.70
CA ASN A 211 38.20 3.78 -1.25
C ASN A 211 38.60 5.26 -1.16
N GLU A 212 37.68 6.18 -1.47
CA GLU A 212 37.88 7.62 -1.37
C GLU A 212 38.17 8.05 0.09
N LYS A 213 37.44 7.48 1.07
CA LYS A 213 37.75 7.66 2.49
C LYS A 213 39.15 7.15 2.86
N GLN A 214 39.54 5.95 2.40
CA GLN A 214 40.86 5.38 2.72
C GLN A 214 42.01 6.23 2.18
N ALA A 215 41.85 6.83 0.99
CA ALA A 215 42.81 7.79 0.46
C ALA A 215 42.91 9.04 1.35
N LEU A 216 41.77 9.63 1.72
CA LEU A 216 41.70 10.83 2.56
C LEU A 216 42.26 10.60 3.98
N ASP A 217 41.97 9.45 4.60
CA ASP A 217 42.54 9.04 5.89
C ASP A 217 44.09 8.94 5.80
N GLY A 218 44.62 8.52 4.64
CA GLY A 218 46.05 8.49 4.34
C GLY A 218 46.67 9.89 4.20
N ASP A 219 46.11 10.74 3.34
CA ASP A 219 46.56 12.12 3.12
C ASP A 219 46.56 12.95 4.43
N LEU A 220 45.51 12.79 5.25
CA LEU A 220 45.41 13.43 6.56
C LEU A 220 46.47 12.91 7.55
N THR A 221 46.83 11.63 7.49
CA THR A 221 47.89 11.05 8.32
C THR A 221 49.25 11.62 7.93
N GLU A 222 49.56 11.71 6.63
CA GLU A 222 50.83 12.31 6.17
C GLU A 222 50.92 13.79 6.54
N GLN A 223 49.86 14.58 6.31
CA GLN A 223 49.83 15.99 6.73
C GLN A 223 50.00 16.15 8.24
N LEU A 224 49.43 15.26 9.05
CA LEU A 224 49.58 15.30 10.52
C LEU A 224 51.03 15.05 10.94
N ASP A 225 51.73 14.10 10.31
CA ASP A 225 53.14 13.81 10.61
C ASP A 225 54.09 14.89 10.07
N GLN A 226 53.82 15.46 8.90
CA GLN A 226 54.52 16.66 8.41
C GLN A 226 54.37 17.83 9.40
N ASN A 227 53.16 18.08 9.93
CA ASN A 227 52.93 19.13 10.93
C ASN A 227 53.65 18.87 12.26
N LYS A 228 53.71 17.61 12.74
CA LYS A 228 54.51 17.24 13.95
C LYS A 228 56.00 17.55 13.75
N LEU A 229 56.54 17.29 12.56
CA LEU A 229 57.93 17.56 12.20
C LEU A 229 58.21 19.07 12.13
N VAL A 230 57.34 19.85 11.49
CA VAL A 230 57.46 21.32 11.42
C VAL A 230 57.40 21.93 12.83
N ASN A 231 56.49 21.48 13.69
CA ASN A 231 56.40 21.96 15.08
C ASN A 231 57.67 21.65 15.89
N HIS A 232 58.30 20.48 15.72
CA HIS A 232 59.61 20.19 16.32
C HIS A 232 60.71 21.13 15.79
N GLN A 233 60.73 21.43 14.49
CA GLN A 233 61.70 22.37 13.91
C GLN A 233 61.51 23.79 14.44
N VAL A 234 60.27 24.24 14.62
CA VAL A 234 59.95 25.56 15.21
C VAL A 234 60.35 25.61 16.69
N GLN A 235 60.07 24.57 17.48
CA GLN A 235 60.48 24.53 18.88
C GLN A 235 62.01 24.59 19.04
N ASN A 236 62.76 23.83 18.22
CA ASN A 236 64.23 23.88 18.21
C ASN A 236 64.76 25.30 17.90
N GLN A 237 64.10 26.08 17.04
CA GLN A 237 64.47 27.47 16.75
C GLN A 237 64.14 28.42 17.92
N ILE A 238 62.99 28.22 18.58
CA ILE A 238 62.61 28.98 19.78
C ILE A 238 63.65 28.75 20.90
N ASP A 239 64.06 27.51 21.12
CA ASP A 239 65.04 27.15 22.14
C ASP A 239 66.43 27.75 21.84
N GLN A 240 66.87 27.73 20.57
CA GLN A 240 68.09 28.41 20.13
C GLN A 240 68.04 29.93 20.39
N LEU A 241 66.97 30.61 19.97
CA LEU A 241 66.78 32.05 20.21
C LEU A 241 66.71 32.38 21.70
N MET A 242 66.19 31.47 22.53
CA MET A 242 66.17 31.63 23.98
C MET A 242 67.58 31.60 24.59
N GLN A 243 68.45 30.71 24.11
CA GLN A 243 69.87 30.67 24.51
C GLN A 243 70.64 31.90 24.03
N GLU A 244 70.43 32.35 22.78
CA GLU A 244 71.05 33.59 22.27
C GLU A 244 70.64 34.81 23.10
N LYS A 245 69.36 34.91 23.48
CA LYS A 245 68.82 35.96 24.35
C LYS A 245 69.46 35.96 25.74
N ILE A 246 69.75 34.79 26.31
CA ILE A 246 70.48 34.67 27.59
C ILE A 246 71.91 35.19 27.42
N GLY A 247 72.66 34.68 26.43
CA GLY A 247 74.05 35.12 26.19
C GLY A 247 74.17 36.59 25.76
N LEU A 248 73.13 37.18 25.15
CA LEU A 248 73.06 38.64 24.92
C LEU A 248 72.84 39.41 26.22
N LYS A 249 71.95 38.94 27.11
CA LYS A 249 71.69 39.57 28.41
C LYS A 249 72.94 39.56 29.31
N GLU A 250 73.69 38.46 29.34
CA GLU A 250 74.96 38.37 30.07
C GLU A 250 76.00 39.38 29.56
N ARG A 251 76.16 39.49 28.23
CA ARG A 251 77.04 40.49 27.60
C ARG A 251 76.61 41.93 27.88
N LEU A 252 75.30 42.20 27.95
CA LEU A 252 74.77 43.51 28.37
C LEU A 252 75.15 43.82 29.82
N THR A 253 74.90 42.89 30.76
CA THR A 253 75.29 43.07 32.18
C THR A 253 76.79 43.27 32.37
N GLN A 254 77.64 42.55 31.62
CA GLN A 254 79.09 42.78 31.65
C GLN A 254 79.47 44.16 31.08
N THR A 255 78.76 44.64 30.06
CA THR A 255 78.99 45.97 29.47
C THR A 255 78.58 47.09 30.43
N GLU A 256 77.47 46.92 31.16
CA GLU A 256 77.01 47.81 32.22
C GLU A 256 78.08 48.00 33.31
N VAL A 257 78.64 46.89 33.83
CA VAL A 257 79.73 46.90 34.82
C VAL A 257 80.98 47.62 34.28
N ASN A 258 81.36 47.34 33.03
CA ASN A 258 82.51 48.00 32.39
C ASN A 258 82.28 49.51 32.22
N PHE A 259 81.06 49.95 31.95
CA PHE A 259 80.71 51.37 31.82
C PHE A 259 80.79 52.09 33.17
N GLN A 260 80.25 51.50 34.24
CA GLN A 260 80.34 52.05 35.60
C GLN A 260 81.79 52.20 36.08
N GLU A 261 82.66 51.24 35.75
CA GLU A 261 84.10 51.32 36.07
C GLU A 261 84.80 52.46 35.30
N LEU A 262 84.42 52.69 34.03
CA LEU A 262 84.91 53.80 33.22
C LEU A 262 84.39 55.16 33.70
N GLU A 263 83.14 55.24 34.13
CA GLU A 263 82.56 56.45 34.72
C GLU A 263 83.26 56.85 36.02
N PHE A 264 83.56 55.87 36.89
CA PHE A 264 84.36 56.09 38.09
C PHE A 264 85.77 56.63 37.76
N LYS A 265 86.47 56.00 36.81
CA LYS A 265 87.78 56.45 36.31
C LYS A 265 87.73 57.86 35.72
N LEU A 266 86.66 58.19 34.99
CA LEU A 266 86.43 59.52 34.41
C LEU A 266 86.20 60.57 35.50
N SER A 267 85.37 60.27 36.50
CA SER A 267 85.09 61.15 37.65
C SER A 267 86.38 61.47 38.43
N TYR A 268 87.20 60.46 38.73
CA TYR A 268 88.51 60.62 39.38
C TYR A 268 89.46 61.49 38.54
N SER A 269 89.51 61.28 37.22
CA SER A 269 90.31 62.09 36.30
C SER A 269 89.83 63.56 36.24
N GLN A 270 88.52 63.80 36.25
CA GLN A 270 87.95 65.15 36.30
C GLN A 270 88.27 65.88 37.62
N ALA A 271 88.29 65.17 38.75
CA ALA A 271 88.71 65.74 40.04
C ALA A 271 90.19 66.16 40.01
N ASN A 272 91.07 65.30 39.50
CA ASN A 272 92.48 65.63 39.30
C ASN A 272 92.68 66.80 38.32
N TYR A 273 91.94 66.87 37.22
CA TYR A 273 92.00 68.01 36.29
C TYR A 273 91.56 69.33 36.94
N LYS A 274 90.52 69.31 37.79
CA LYS A 274 90.12 70.49 38.58
C LYS A 274 91.26 70.95 39.50
N LYS A 275 91.93 70.02 40.21
CA LYS A 275 93.09 70.31 41.06
C LYS A 275 94.25 70.93 40.27
N VAL A 276 94.67 70.30 39.17
CA VAL A 276 95.77 70.79 38.32
C VAL A 276 95.44 72.14 37.68
N LYS A 277 94.17 72.39 37.32
CA LYS A 277 93.73 73.72 36.85
C LYS A 277 93.85 74.79 37.94
N GLN A 278 93.65 74.42 39.21
CA GLN A 278 93.74 75.33 40.36
C GLN A 278 95.20 75.61 40.74
N GLU A 279 96.06 74.59 40.73
CA GLU A 279 97.52 74.71 40.82
C GLU A 279 98.10 75.57 39.68
N LYS A 280 97.58 75.41 38.46
CA LYS A 280 97.93 76.26 37.32
C LYS A 280 97.57 77.73 37.53
N ILE A 281 96.46 78.04 38.19
CA ILE A 281 96.10 79.44 38.52
C ILE A 281 97.09 80.01 39.55
N GLN A 282 97.48 79.22 40.56
CA GLN A 282 98.54 79.63 41.51
C GLN A 282 99.89 79.84 40.81
N LEU A 283 100.24 79.00 39.83
CA LEU A 283 101.44 79.17 39.00
C LEU A 283 101.34 80.41 38.10
N CYS A 284 100.19 80.71 37.48
CA CYS A 284 100.02 81.94 36.71
C CYS A 284 100.19 83.19 37.57
N ASN A 285 99.72 83.17 38.83
CA ASN A 285 99.93 84.28 39.76
C ASN A 285 101.42 84.48 40.08
N ARG A 286 102.18 83.38 40.30
CA ARG A 286 103.65 83.41 40.44
C ARG A 286 104.39 83.79 39.15
N LEU A 287 103.80 83.57 37.98
CA LEU A 287 104.43 83.85 36.69
C LEU A 287 104.40 85.35 36.34
N ASN A 288 103.45 86.10 36.90
CA ASN A 288 103.38 87.56 36.72
C ASN A 288 104.56 88.30 37.40
N ASP A 289 105.23 87.68 38.37
CA ASP A 289 106.37 88.27 39.09
C ASP A 289 107.73 88.03 38.40
N LEU A 290 107.77 87.24 37.32
CA LEU A 290 109.02 86.86 36.64
C LEU A 290 109.10 87.41 35.21
N SER A 291 110.11 88.26 35.00
CA SER A 291 110.25 89.17 33.86
C SER A 291 110.54 88.50 32.51
N GLN A 292 110.10 89.19 31.46
CA GLN A 292 110.69 89.29 30.12
C GLN A 292 110.97 88.03 29.26
N ASP A 293 110.16 87.97 28.20
CA ASP A 293 110.59 87.88 26.79
C ASP A 293 110.75 86.50 26.11
N GLN A 294 110.54 86.56 24.79
CA GLN A 294 110.87 85.60 23.73
C GLN A 294 110.13 84.24 23.64
N LYS A 295 109.08 84.31 22.79
CA LYS A 295 109.02 83.66 21.45
C LYS A 295 108.23 82.34 21.29
N LEU A 296 107.62 82.22 20.10
CA LEU A 296 107.08 81.02 19.41
C LEU A 296 105.84 80.28 20.00
N THR A 297 104.74 80.41 19.25
CA THR A 297 104.04 79.31 18.54
C THR A 297 103.83 77.96 19.24
N VAL A 298 102.57 77.66 19.59
CA VAL A 298 101.96 76.30 19.53
C VAL A 298 100.43 76.33 19.70
N LYS A 299 99.86 77.39 20.31
CA LYS A 299 98.44 77.50 20.71
C LYS A 299 97.36 77.26 19.64
N LEU A 300 97.69 77.27 18.34
CA LEU A 300 96.71 77.02 17.27
C LEU A 300 96.53 75.53 16.89
N LYS A 301 97.39 74.62 17.34
CA LYS A 301 97.26 73.18 17.00
C LYS A 301 96.31 72.42 17.93
N ALA A 302 96.37 72.73 19.23
CA ALA A 302 95.61 72.01 20.27
C ALA A 302 94.10 72.30 20.32
N LYS A 303 93.57 73.23 19.50
CA LYS A 303 92.11 73.50 19.42
C LYS A 303 91.44 72.68 18.32
N SER A 304 92.01 72.66 17.12
CA SER A 304 91.50 71.90 15.98
C SER A 304 91.60 70.39 16.19
N GLU A 305 92.63 69.90 16.89
CA GLU A 305 92.74 68.49 17.27
C GLU A 305 91.67 68.06 18.28
N LYS A 306 91.16 68.98 19.13
CA LYS A 306 90.08 68.68 20.09
C LYS A 306 88.70 68.65 19.42
N GLU A 307 88.39 69.66 18.61
CA GLU A 307 87.13 69.72 17.84
C GLU A 307 87.02 68.52 16.86
N LYS A 308 88.15 68.06 16.31
CA LYS A 308 88.20 66.84 15.48
C LYS A 308 87.91 65.56 16.27
N ALA A 309 88.38 65.44 17.51
CA ALA A 309 88.12 64.28 18.36
C ALA A 309 86.65 64.23 18.86
N GLU A 310 86.04 65.39 19.08
CA GLU A 310 84.63 65.55 19.46
C GLU A 310 83.71 65.11 18.30
N MET A 311 84.02 65.56 17.06
CA MET A 311 83.37 65.14 15.80
C MET A 311 83.56 63.66 15.45
N GLU A 312 84.72 63.06 15.75
CA GLU A 312 84.92 61.60 15.60
C GLU A 312 84.02 60.80 16.55
N LYS A 313 83.79 61.29 17.77
CA LYS A 313 82.91 60.63 18.73
C LYS A 313 81.44 60.67 18.30
N GLU A 314 80.92 61.84 17.90
CA GLU A 314 79.55 61.94 17.37
C GLU A 314 79.35 61.02 16.14
N LYS A 315 80.33 60.96 15.24
CA LYS A 315 80.30 60.00 14.11
C LYS A 315 80.25 58.54 14.56
N ALA A 316 80.91 58.17 15.66
CA ALA A 316 80.89 56.81 16.17
C ALA A 316 79.52 56.45 16.79
N ASP A 317 78.90 57.38 17.51
CA ASP A 317 77.60 57.15 18.16
C ASP A 317 76.44 57.16 17.14
N VAL A 318 76.41 58.10 16.17
CA VAL A 318 75.46 58.07 15.03
C VAL A 318 75.62 56.78 14.19
N LYS A 319 76.83 56.23 14.12
CA LYS A 319 77.09 54.96 13.42
C LYS A 319 76.56 53.74 14.18
N LYS A 320 76.41 53.77 15.51
CA LYS A 320 75.69 52.73 16.27
C LYS A 320 74.18 52.83 16.04
N GLU A 321 73.63 54.04 16.16
CA GLU A 321 72.20 54.32 16.02
C GLU A 321 71.68 53.88 14.63
N LYS A 322 72.48 54.11 13.57
CA LYS A 322 72.23 53.56 12.23
C LYS A 322 72.16 52.02 12.20
N ILE A 323 73.04 51.32 12.94
CA ILE A 323 73.08 49.85 12.97
C ILE A 323 71.86 49.27 13.69
N GLU A 324 71.33 49.94 14.72
CA GLU A 324 70.07 49.53 15.36
C GLU A 324 68.86 49.77 14.46
N LEU A 325 68.82 50.90 13.74
CA LEU A 325 67.81 51.15 12.70
C LEU A 325 67.86 50.11 11.56
N GLU A 326 69.05 49.69 11.13
CA GLU A 326 69.21 48.64 10.12
C GLU A 326 68.80 47.24 10.64
N LYS A 327 68.90 46.97 11.95
CA LYS A 327 68.36 45.75 12.59
C LYS A 327 66.84 45.77 12.68
N GLY A 328 66.23 46.81 13.25
CA GLY A 328 64.78 46.90 13.39
C GLY A 328 64.05 46.86 12.04
N LYS A 329 64.68 47.41 10.99
CA LYS A 329 64.20 47.29 9.60
C LYS A 329 64.22 45.84 9.08
N ALA A 330 65.20 45.02 9.48
CA ALA A 330 65.30 43.62 9.08
C ALA A 330 64.26 42.74 9.78
N GLU A 331 63.98 43.01 11.06
CA GLU A 331 62.91 42.34 11.81
C GLU A 331 61.52 42.63 11.20
N LEU A 332 61.25 43.90 10.85
CA LEU A 332 60.03 44.32 10.17
C LEU A 332 59.82 43.65 8.79
N GLU A 333 60.88 43.45 7.99
CA GLU A 333 60.75 42.68 6.73
C GLU A 333 60.54 41.18 6.96
N LYS A 334 61.06 40.60 8.06
CA LYS A 334 60.77 39.19 8.44
C LYS A 334 59.31 39.00 8.79
N GLU A 335 58.77 39.82 9.69
CA GLU A 335 57.39 39.73 10.17
C GLU A 335 56.38 39.95 9.02
N LYS A 336 56.69 40.90 8.13
CA LYS A 336 55.99 41.15 6.86
C LYS A 336 56.08 39.99 5.86
N ALA A 337 57.12 39.16 5.91
CA ALA A 337 57.23 37.94 5.11
C ALA A 337 56.43 36.77 5.72
N GLU A 338 56.31 36.70 7.05
CA GLU A 338 55.46 35.73 7.75
C GLU A 338 53.96 36.02 7.53
N MET A 339 53.50 37.27 7.71
CA MET A 339 52.12 37.67 7.37
C MET A 339 51.75 37.37 5.90
N LYS A 340 52.70 37.52 4.96
CA LYS A 340 52.48 37.16 3.55
C LYS A 340 52.27 35.66 3.33
N LYS A 341 52.88 34.79 4.14
CA LYS A 341 52.64 33.33 4.07
C LYS A 341 51.26 32.99 4.59
N GLU A 342 50.86 33.53 5.74
CA GLU A 342 49.52 33.29 6.30
C GLU A 342 48.42 33.79 5.36
N PHE A 343 48.56 34.99 4.80
CA PHE A 343 47.62 35.53 3.81
C PHE A 343 47.49 34.64 2.56
N ALA A 344 48.61 34.06 2.09
CA ALA A 344 48.59 33.11 0.98
C ALA A 344 47.88 31.80 1.34
N GLN A 345 48.10 31.26 2.54
CA GLN A 345 47.43 30.06 3.03
C GLN A 345 45.92 30.27 3.24
N LEU A 346 45.51 31.40 3.82
CA LEU A 346 44.10 31.76 3.97
C LEU A 346 43.41 31.93 2.62
N LYS A 347 44.07 32.59 1.65
CA LYS A 347 43.57 32.70 0.28
C LYS A 347 43.42 31.34 -0.42
N GLN A 348 44.32 30.40 -0.17
CA GLN A 348 44.20 29.04 -0.70
C GLN A 348 43.02 28.28 -0.07
N LYS A 349 42.81 28.39 1.24
CA LYS A 349 41.66 27.78 1.94
C LYS A 349 40.33 28.32 1.41
N LEU A 350 40.20 29.64 1.29
CA LEU A 350 39.00 30.29 0.74
C LEU A 350 38.67 29.80 -0.68
N ASN A 351 39.69 29.67 -1.55
CA ASN A 351 39.50 29.19 -2.92
C ASN A 351 39.06 27.72 -2.97
N ILE A 352 39.47 26.88 -2.01
CA ILE A 352 38.99 25.50 -1.87
C ILE A 352 37.53 25.48 -1.39
N GLU A 353 37.17 26.34 -0.44
CA GLU A 353 35.80 26.48 0.08
C GLU A 353 34.81 26.94 -1.01
N GLU A 354 35.19 27.93 -1.83
CA GLU A 354 34.41 28.34 -3.01
C GLU A 354 34.27 27.21 -4.05
N GLN A 355 35.31 26.40 -4.25
CA GLN A 355 35.28 25.27 -5.18
C GLN A 355 34.35 24.14 -4.69
N ILE A 356 34.38 23.81 -3.39
CA ILE A 356 33.44 22.86 -2.75
C ILE A 356 32.01 23.39 -2.85
N LYS A 357 31.79 24.68 -2.56
CA LYS A 357 30.48 25.34 -2.67
C LYS A 357 29.93 25.24 -4.10
N MET A 358 30.74 25.53 -5.12
CA MET A 358 30.36 25.40 -6.53
C MET A 358 30.01 23.96 -6.91
N GLN A 359 30.77 22.96 -6.46
CA GLN A 359 30.46 21.54 -6.68
C GLN A 359 29.13 21.13 -6.01
N LEU A 360 28.87 21.57 -4.78
CA LEU A 360 27.61 21.32 -4.09
C LEU A 360 26.41 21.97 -4.80
N THR A 361 26.56 23.20 -5.30
CA THR A 361 25.51 23.85 -6.13
C THR A 361 25.24 23.07 -7.41
N GLN A 362 26.27 22.61 -8.13
CA GLN A 362 26.11 21.78 -9.33
C GLN A 362 25.45 20.44 -9.01
N ALA A 363 25.84 19.77 -7.93
CA ALA A 363 25.24 18.50 -7.50
C ALA A 363 23.78 18.63 -7.03
N LEU A 364 23.39 19.79 -6.51
CA LEU A 364 21.99 20.12 -6.22
C LEU A 364 21.20 20.38 -7.51
N GLN A 365 21.72 21.17 -8.45
CA GLN A 365 21.07 21.45 -9.73
C GLN A 365 20.79 20.14 -10.51
N ILE A 366 21.79 19.25 -10.62
CA ILE A 366 21.64 17.95 -11.30
C ILE A 366 20.54 17.08 -10.67
N LYS A 367 20.29 17.19 -9.35
CA LYS A 367 19.20 16.49 -8.66
C LYS A 367 17.85 17.16 -8.90
N GLU A 368 17.80 18.49 -8.87
CA GLU A 368 16.60 19.29 -9.17
C GLU A 368 16.13 19.03 -10.61
N ASP A 369 17.04 19.09 -11.59
CA ASP A 369 16.78 18.77 -13.00
C ASP A 369 16.25 17.33 -13.16
N LYS A 370 16.74 16.39 -12.34
CA LYS A 370 16.28 14.99 -12.34
C LYS A 370 14.86 14.82 -11.79
N ILE A 371 14.48 15.64 -10.81
CA ILE A 371 13.12 15.67 -10.26
C ILE A 371 12.18 16.25 -11.32
N ASN A 372 12.53 17.40 -11.91
CA ASN A 372 11.76 18.03 -12.98
C ASN A 372 11.56 17.09 -14.19
N GLU A 373 12.61 16.35 -14.60
CA GLU A 373 12.51 15.35 -15.68
C GLU A 373 11.56 14.20 -15.33
N LEU A 374 11.50 13.77 -14.07
CA LEU A 374 10.60 12.70 -13.61
C LEU A 374 9.15 13.18 -13.48
N GLU A 375 8.93 14.42 -13.02
CA GLU A 375 7.61 15.04 -12.92
C GLU A 375 7.00 15.26 -14.31
N GLN A 376 7.76 15.79 -15.27
CA GLN A 376 7.29 15.92 -16.66
C GLN A 376 6.96 14.56 -17.29
N ARG A 377 7.78 13.53 -17.06
CA ARG A 377 7.49 12.16 -17.53
C ARG A 377 6.20 11.58 -16.91
N LEU A 378 5.84 11.99 -15.70
CA LEU A 378 4.57 11.60 -15.06
C LEU A 378 3.38 12.26 -15.76
N ILE A 379 3.47 13.57 -16.01
CA ILE A 379 2.47 14.36 -16.75
C ILE A 379 2.26 13.79 -18.17
N ASP A 380 3.35 13.48 -18.88
CA ASP A 380 3.30 12.89 -20.22
C ASP A 380 2.63 11.51 -20.25
N LEU A 381 2.89 10.67 -19.22
CA LEU A 381 2.27 9.35 -19.06
C LEU A 381 0.76 9.45 -18.83
N ASP A 382 0.32 10.36 -17.96
CA ASP A 382 -1.10 10.54 -17.66
C ASP A 382 -1.83 11.20 -18.84
N TYR A 383 -1.21 12.12 -19.56
CA TYR A 383 -1.75 12.68 -20.80
C TYR A 383 -1.96 11.60 -21.88
N GLU A 384 -0.96 10.73 -22.10
CA GLU A 384 -1.09 9.59 -23.02
C GLU A 384 -2.13 8.56 -22.55
N ARG A 385 -2.33 8.40 -21.24
CA ARG A 385 -3.36 7.53 -20.66
C ARG A 385 -4.77 8.08 -20.92
N ILE A 386 -4.99 9.37 -20.65
CA ILE A 386 -6.24 10.09 -20.93
C ILE A 386 -6.56 10.03 -22.43
N LYS A 387 -5.56 10.26 -23.29
CA LYS A 387 -5.68 10.20 -24.75
C LYS A 387 -6.10 8.81 -25.25
N LYS A 388 -5.53 7.73 -24.70
CA LYS A 388 -5.92 6.34 -25.02
C LYS A 388 -7.32 5.99 -24.53
N LEU A 389 -7.75 6.52 -23.38
CA LEU A 389 -9.11 6.35 -22.89
C LEU A 389 -10.12 7.07 -23.80
N LYS A 390 -9.82 8.30 -24.26
CA LYS A 390 -10.62 9.02 -25.26
C LYS A 390 -10.73 8.30 -26.61
N VAL A 391 -9.69 7.63 -27.08
CA VAL A 391 -9.79 6.80 -28.30
C VAL A 391 -10.80 5.66 -28.08
N LYS A 392 -10.70 4.92 -26.97
CA LYS A 392 -11.64 3.85 -26.63
C LYS A 392 -13.08 4.33 -26.41
N GLU A 393 -13.27 5.52 -25.87
CA GLU A 393 -14.60 6.16 -25.78
C GLU A 393 -15.21 6.35 -27.17
N ASN A 394 -14.44 6.88 -28.12
CA ASN A 394 -14.89 7.08 -29.50
C ASN A 394 -15.10 5.76 -30.27
N GLU A 395 -14.30 4.73 -30.01
CA GLU A 395 -14.53 3.38 -30.53
C GLU A 395 -15.86 2.81 -30.02
N LEU A 396 -16.15 2.94 -28.71
CA LEU A 396 -17.43 2.52 -28.12
C LEU A 396 -18.64 3.29 -28.70
N ILE A 397 -18.49 4.58 -29.03
CA ILE A 397 -19.54 5.36 -29.71
C ILE A 397 -19.90 4.78 -31.09
N SER A 398 -18.97 4.08 -31.76
CA SER A 398 -19.22 3.44 -33.06
C SER A 398 -19.88 2.05 -32.98
N GLY A 399 -19.87 1.42 -31.80
CA GLY A 399 -20.39 0.06 -31.56
C GLY A 399 -21.84 0.03 -31.03
N LYS A 400 -22.70 -0.79 -31.63
CA LYS A 400 -24.13 -0.90 -31.23
C LYS A 400 -24.34 -1.47 -29.81
N ASN A 401 -24.72 -0.64 -28.84
CA ASN A 401 -25.99 -0.79 -28.10
C ASN A 401 -26.28 0.35 -27.09
N ILE A 402 -27.40 1.05 -27.27
CA ILE A 402 -27.60 2.40 -26.73
C ILE A 402 -27.76 2.48 -25.19
N LYS A 403 -28.40 1.50 -24.54
CA LYS A 403 -28.78 1.63 -23.11
C LYS A 403 -27.68 1.28 -22.10
N GLU A 404 -26.81 0.33 -22.43
CA GLU A 404 -25.75 -0.13 -21.53
C GLU A 404 -24.55 0.83 -21.62
N ILE A 405 -24.20 1.24 -22.85
CA ILE A 405 -23.21 2.28 -23.14
C ILE A 405 -23.56 3.60 -22.45
N HIS A 406 -24.83 3.98 -22.30
CA HIS A 406 -25.17 5.24 -21.61
C HIS A 406 -24.76 5.24 -20.14
N LYS A 407 -24.93 4.11 -19.43
CA LYS A 407 -24.47 3.95 -18.04
C LYS A 407 -22.95 3.85 -17.94
N GLU A 408 -22.30 3.12 -18.84
CA GLU A 408 -20.84 3.03 -18.85
C GLU A 408 -20.20 4.38 -19.19
N ARG A 409 -20.84 5.18 -20.06
CA ARG A 409 -20.42 6.55 -20.38
C ARG A 409 -20.64 7.51 -19.22
N GLU A 410 -21.76 7.43 -18.51
CA GLU A 410 -21.97 8.19 -17.26
C GLU A 410 -20.92 7.82 -16.21
N ALA A 411 -20.58 6.52 -16.08
CA ALA A 411 -19.52 6.07 -15.17
C ALA A 411 -18.13 6.60 -15.57
N LYS A 412 -17.77 6.57 -16.87
CA LYS A 412 -16.46 7.03 -17.36
C LYS A 412 -16.33 8.55 -17.45
N GLN A 413 -17.42 9.27 -17.71
CA GLN A 413 -17.44 10.73 -17.55
C GLN A 413 -17.23 11.09 -16.08
N LYS A 414 -17.91 10.39 -15.16
CA LYS A 414 -17.71 10.58 -13.72
C LYS A 414 -16.28 10.23 -13.28
N GLU A 415 -15.67 9.18 -13.82
CA GLU A 415 -14.25 8.83 -13.59
C GLU A 415 -13.30 9.94 -14.11
N ILE A 416 -13.60 10.54 -15.27
CA ILE A 416 -12.85 11.70 -15.80
C ILE A 416 -13.05 12.95 -14.92
N ASP A 417 -14.27 13.20 -14.45
CA ASP A 417 -14.59 14.35 -13.59
C ASP A 417 -13.93 14.19 -12.21
N GLU A 418 -13.92 12.98 -11.64
CA GLU A 418 -13.22 12.64 -10.40
C GLU A 418 -11.70 12.81 -10.56
N LEU A 419 -11.10 12.35 -11.67
CA LEU A 419 -9.68 12.58 -11.97
C LEU A 419 -9.34 14.06 -12.19
N GLN A 420 -10.25 14.85 -12.77
CA GLN A 420 -10.06 16.31 -12.87
C GLN A 420 -10.12 16.99 -11.50
N GLN A 421 -11.00 16.53 -10.60
CA GLN A 421 -11.03 17.01 -9.22
C GLN A 421 -9.79 16.56 -8.42
N GLU A 422 -9.28 15.34 -8.61
CA GLU A 422 -8.00 14.91 -8.01
C GLU A 422 -6.82 15.73 -8.53
N LEU A 423 -6.78 16.07 -9.83
CA LEU A 423 -5.73 16.92 -10.41
C LEU A 423 -5.79 18.36 -9.83
N LEU A 424 -6.99 18.95 -9.76
CA LEU A 424 -7.19 20.27 -9.13
C LEU A 424 -6.83 20.25 -7.63
N THR A 425 -7.22 19.19 -6.92
CA THR A 425 -6.89 19.00 -5.49
C THR A 425 -5.39 18.81 -5.28
N THR A 426 -4.72 18.11 -6.18
CA THR A 426 -3.26 17.89 -6.15
C THR A 426 -2.51 19.18 -6.44
N SER A 427 -2.93 19.96 -7.45
CA SER A 427 -2.37 21.28 -7.74
C SER A 427 -2.56 22.24 -6.56
N ALA A 428 -3.77 22.34 -6.02
CA ALA A 428 -4.07 23.18 -4.87
C ALA A 428 -3.31 22.74 -3.61
N SER A 429 -3.10 21.43 -3.42
CA SER A 429 -2.26 20.87 -2.34
C SER A 429 -0.79 21.24 -2.54
N TYR A 430 -0.26 21.15 -3.75
CA TYR A 430 1.11 21.54 -4.10
C TYR A 430 1.35 23.03 -3.81
N ASP A 431 0.49 23.92 -4.32
CA ASP A 431 0.59 25.36 -4.09
C ASP A 431 0.37 25.74 -2.62
N THR A 432 -0.53 25.05 -1.91
CA THR A 432 -0.72 25.22 -0.45
C THR A 432 0.54 24.83 0.31
N ASN A 433 1.22 23.74 -0.07
CA ASN A 433 2.47 23.32 0.54
C ASN A 433 3.63 24.29 0.22
N ARG A 434 3.72 24.81 -1.01
CA ARG A 434 4.68 25.87 -1.38
C ARG A 434 4.43 27.16 -0.58
N LYS A 435 3.18 27.64 -0.51
CA LYS A 435 2.79 28.80 0.33
C LYS A 435 3.21 28.58 1.77
N LYS A 436 2.87 27.43 2.36
CA LYS A 436 3.22 27.07 3.75
C LYS A 436 4.73 26.99 4.01
N GLN A 437 5.51 26.48 3.05
CA GLN A 437 6.97 26.41 3.15
C GLN A 437 7.60 27.81 3.17
N VAL A 438 7.18 28.69 2.25
CA VAL A 438 7.63 30.09 2.20
C VAL A 438 7.23 30.83 3.49
N LEU A 439 5.96 30.69 3.92
CA LEU A 439 5.43 31.35 5.11
C LEU A 439 6.19 30.98 6.39
N ASN A 440 6.59 29.71 6.53
CA ASN A 440 7.35 29.24 7.68
C ASN A 440 8.75 29.90 7.74
N GLN A 441 9.41 30.10 6.60
CA GLN A 441 10.71 30.77 6.56
C GLN A 441 10.60 32.29 6.76
N VAL A 442 9.54 32.92 6.24
CA VAL A 442 9.23 34.33 6.53
C VAL A 442 9.05 34.54 8.04
N ASN A 443 8.28 33.67 8.70
CA ASN A 443 8.07 33.72 10.15
C ASN A 443 9.38 33.49 10.94
N ASN A 444 10.27 32.59 10.49
CA ASN A 444 11.60 32.41 11.09
C ASN A 444 12.45 33.69 10.97
N PHE A 445 12.52 34.27 9.78
CA PHE A 445 13.30 35.49 9.50
C PHE A 445 12.80 36.71 10.31
N LEU A 446 11.48 36.97 10.35
CA LEU A 446 10.90 38.04 11.17
C LEU A 446 11.25 37.85 12.66
N LYS A 447 11.18 36.61 13.15
CA LYS A 447 11.50 36.26 14.55
C LYS A 447 12.99 36.40 14.86
N ALA A 448 13.87 36.20 13.88
CA ALA A 448 15.30 36.51 13.99
C ALA A 448 15.56 38.04 13.98
N LYS A 449 14.91 38.77 13.06
CA LYS A 449 14.98 40.24 12.96
C LYS A 449 14.52 40.92 14.26
N GLY A 450 13.41 40.47 14.85
CA GLY A 450 12.92 40.96 16.15
C GLY A 450 13.86 40.68 17.34
N LYS A 451 14.45 39.47 17.42
CA LYS A 451 15.49 39.15 18.43
C LYS A 451 16.71 40.08 18.29
N PHE A 452 17.19 40.29 17.07
CA PHE A 452 18.32 41.14 16.77
C PHE A 452 18.08 42.60 17.22
N LEU A 453 16.89 43.17 16.96
CA LEU A 453 16.52 44.50 17.47
C LEU A 453 16.53 44.55 19.00
N THR A 454 16.00 43.52 19.67
CA THR A 454 15.97 43.43 21.14
C THR A 454 17.38 43.43 21.75
N LEU A 455 18.32 42.70 21.12
CA LEU A 455 19.72 42.64 21.54
C LEU A 455 20.48 43.95 21.26
N TRP A 456 20.12 44.64 20.18
CA TRP A 456 20.68 45.96 19.85
C TRP A 456 20.17 47.07 20.80
N GLU A 457 18.91 46.98 21.23
CA GLU A 457 18.37 47.84 22.30
C GLU A 457 19.18 47.69 23.60
N GLU A 458 19.44 46.45 24.03
CA GLU A 458 20.25 46.15 25.21
C GLU A 458 21.70 46.67 25.08
N ALA A 459 22.29 46.60 23.88
CA ALA A 459 23.60 47.17 23.59
C ALA A 459 23.61 48.69 23.72
N ILE A 460 22.64 49.38 23.12
CA ILE A 460 22.50 50.84 23.17
C ILE A 460 22.26 51.32 24.61
N GLU A 461 21.46 50.60 25.40
CA GLU A 461 21.22 50.91 26.81
C GLU A 461 22.52 50.85 27.63
N LYS A 462 23.32 49.79 27.48
CA LYS A 462 24.60 49.64 28.19
C LYS A 462 25.65 50.67 27.77
N LEU A 463 25.68 51.05 26.50
CA LEU A 463 26.55 52.14 26.01
C LEU A 463 26.12 53.50 26.58
N GLN A 464 24.81 53.76 26.63
CA GLN A 464 24.26 54.96 27.22
C GLN A 464 24.57 55.03 28.73
N ASP A 465 24.47 53.93 29.46
CA ASP A 465 24.83 53.89 30.89
C ASP A 465 26.33 54.08 31.13
N CYS A 466 27.19 53.48 30.31
CA CYS A 466 28.62 53.74 30.34
C CYS A 466 28.94 55.24 30.11
N PHE A 467 28.26 55.86 29.15
CA PHE A 467 28.38 57.30 28.88
C PHE A 467 27.86 58.16 30.04
N ASN A 468 26.68 57.86 30.58
CA ASN A 468 26.07 58.55 31.72
C ASN A 468 26.99 58.51 32.95
N GLN A 469 27.64 57.36 33.20
CA GLN A 469 28.60 57.19 34.28
C GLN A 469 29.90 57.99 34.05
N LEU A 470 30.43 58.04 32.83
CA LEU A 470 31.56 58.88 32.46
C LEU A 470 31.26 60.37 32.72
N GLU A 471 30.15 60.87 32.21
CA GLU A 471 29.75 62.27 32.38
C GLU A 471 29.51 62.61 33.87
N SER A 472 28.78 61.77 34.60
CA SER A 472 28.58 61.91 36.05
C SER A 472 29.91 61.95 36.82
N SER A 473 30.89 61.12 36.40
CA SER A 473 32.22 61.06 37.02
C SER A 473 33.04 62.31 36.72
N ILE A 474 33.08 62.76 35.45
CA ILE A 474 33.78 64.00 35.04
C ILE A 474 33.19 65.20 35.78
N ASN A 475 31.86 65.33 35.84
CA ASN A 475 31.18 66.41 36.53
C ASN A 475 31.59 66.52 38.02
N LYS A 476 31.81 65.39 38.71
CA LYS A 476 32.25 65.34 40.11
C LYS A 476 33.69 65.82 40.34
N VAL A 477 34.63 65.56 39.42
CA VAL A 477 36.04 65.97 39.58
C VAL A 477 36.46 67.26 38.87
N ARG A 478 35.63 67.80 37.95
CA ARG A 478 35.94 69.00 37.14
C ARG A 478 36.50 70.18 37.96
N ASN A 479 35.91 70.45 39.12
CA ASN A 479 36.25 71.58 39.98
C ASN A 479 37.32 71.27 41.06
N THR A 480 37.98 70.12 40.99
CA THR A 480 38.97 69.69 42.01
C THR A 480 40.41 69.98 41.59
N ILE A 481 41.31 70.17 42.57
CA ILE A 481 42.75 70.31 42.30
C ILE A 481 43.25 69.07 41.55
N GLY A 482 43.97 69.29 40.43
CA GLY A 482 44.44 68.22 39.55
C GLY A 482 43.36 67.60 38.63
N SER A 483 42.21 68.28 38.44
CA SER A 483 41.08 67.79 37.64
C SER A 483 41.48 67.27 36.25
N THR A 484 42.34 67.97 35.51
CA THR A 484 42.78 67.56 34.15
C THR A 484 43.34 66.12 34.12
N ARG A 485 44.19 65.76 35.09
CA ARG A 485 44.76 64.40 35.18
C ARG A 485 43.69 63.37 35.56
N LYS A 486 42.80 63.72 36.50
CA LYS A 486 41.71 62.84 36.95
C LYS A 486 40.69 62.58 35.84
N ILE A 487 40.37 63.60 35.04
CA ILE A 487 39.48 63.50 33.89
C ILE A 487 40.10 62.56 32.84
N SER A 488 41.38 62.72 32.48
CA SER A 488 42.06 61.78 31.56
C SER A 488 41.89 60.34 32.04
N THR A 489 42.24 60.04 33.30
CA THR A 489 42.13 58.67 33.84
C THR A 489 40.70 58.12 33.91
N LEU A 490 39.69 58.98 33.99
CA LEU A 490 38.28 58.57 33.92
C LEU A 490 37.85 58.30 32.47
N THR A 491 38.23 59.17 31.54
CA THR A 491 38.03 58.94 30.10
C THR A 491 38.71 57.63 29.70
N ASP A 492 40.00 57.43 30.01
CA ASP A 492 40.75 56.19 29.72
C ASP A 492 40.10 54.92 30.29
N LYS A 493 39.42 55.00 31.45
CA LYS A 493 38.63 53.89 31.99
C LYS A 493 37.39 53.63 31.15
N TYR A 494 36.53 54.64 31.01
CA TYR A 494 35.23 54.47 30.36
C TYR A 494 35.34 54.30 28.84
N THR A 495 36.39 54.78 28.19
CA THR A 495 36.73 54.45 26.78
C THR A 495 36.95 52.95 26.62
N LYS A 496 37.71 52.31 27.52
CA LYS A 496 37.94 50.85 27.49
C LYS A 496 36.67 50.06 27.85
N GLU A 497 35.86 50.58 28.76
CA GLU A 497 34.58 49.97 29.14
C GLU A 497 33.56 50.04 27.99
N PHE A 498 33.44 51.19 27.33
CA PHE A 498 32.64 51.41 26.13
C PHE A 498 33.10 50.49 24.98
N GLN A 499 34.42 50.44 24.71
CA GLN A 499 35.00 49.53 23.71
C GLN A 499 34.75 48.05 24.04
N SER A 500 34.84 47.65 25.31
CA SER A 500 34.56 46.27 25.75
C SER A 500 33.08 45.90 25.59
N ILE A 501 32.16 46.84 25.83
CA ILE A 501 30.73 46.66 25.49
C ILE A 501 30.58 46.49 23.97
N LEU A 502 31.24 47.32 23.17
CA LEU A 502 31.16 47.22 21.71
C LEU A 502 31.70 45.91 21.15
N THR A 503 32.90 45.47 21.53
CA THR A 503 33.46 44.18 21.11
C THR A 503 32.56 43.01 21.53
N LYS A 504 32.00 43.06 22.75
CA LYS A 504 31.06 42.02 23.23
C LYS A 504 29.80 41.92 22.36
N TYR A 505 29.29 43.03 21.83
CA TYR A 505 28.10 43.01 20.99
C TYR A 505 28.42 42.85 19.49
N SER A 506 29.59 43.24 19.00
CA SER A 506 29.98 43.06 17.59
C SER A 506 30.24 41.60 17.22
N ASP A 507 30.90 40.84 18.09
CA ASP A 507 31.54 39.59 17.67
C ASP A 507 30.60 38.37 17.77
N GLU A 508 29.63 38.39 18.70
CA GLU A 508 28.68 37.29 18.92
C GLU A 508 27.20 37.67 18.76
N VAL A 509 26.83 38.96 18.75
CA VAL A 509 25.43 39.38 19.03
C VAL A 509 24.78 40.22 17.93
N LEU A 510 25.52 41.06 17.20
CA LEU A 510 24.97 42.00 16.20
C LEU A 510 25.09 41.53 14.75
N GLN A 511 25.14 40.22 14.50
CA GLN A 511 24.88 39.67 13.17
C GLN A 511 23.42 39.20 13.08
N LEU A 512 22.55 40.05 12.50
CA LEU A 512 21.21 39.64 12.05
C LEU A 512 21.38 38.37 11.21
N ASN A 513 20.72 37.28 11.61
CA ASN A 513 21.16 35.94 11.19
C ASN A 513 21.18 35.78 9.67
N LYS A 514 22.40 35.71 9.13
CA LYS A 514 22.65 35.55 7.70
C LYS A 514 22.06 34.24 7.19
N ASP A 515 22.05 33.19 8.02
CA ASP A 515 21.55 31.88 7.63
C ASP A 515 20.03 31.89 7.47
N ASP A 516 19.29 32.59 8.34
CA ASP A 516 17.84 32.77 8.19
C ASP A 516 17.52 33.60 6.93
N TYR A 517 18.26 34.68 6.68
CA TYR A 517 18.10 35.52 5.48
C TYR A 517 18.42 34.75 4.18
N TYR A 518 19.58 34.07 4.11
CA TYR A 518 19.96 33.32 2.91
C TYR A 518 19.07 32.10 2.70
N SER A 519 18.59 31.45 3.77
CA SER A 519 17.58 30.37 3.68
C SER A 519 16.25 30.90 3.13
N LEU A 520 15.77 32.05 3.61
CA LEU A 520 14.57 32.69 3.08
C LEU A 520 14.75 33.08 1.61
N LYS A 521 15.86 33.75 1.25
CA LYS A 521 16.15 34.17 -0.12
C LYS A 521 16.24 32.97 -1.08
N TYR A 522 16.91 31.89 -0.68
CA TYR A 522 16.96 30.65 -1.45
C TYR A 522 15.55 30.05 -1.64
N ILE A 523 14.75 29.94 -0.58
CA ILE A 523 13.39 29.37 -0.65
C ILE A 523 12.43 30.24 -1.48
N VAL A 524 12.56 31.57 -1.44
CA VAL A 524 11.79 32.49 -2.29
C VAL A 524 12.19 32.35 -3.76
N GLN A 525 13.50 32.39 -4.08
CA GLN A 525 13.99 32.24 -5.45
C GLN A 525 13.69 30.84 -6.05
N LYS A 526 13.72 29.78 -5.24
CA LYS A 526 13.29 28.42 -5.62
C LYS A 526 11.79 28.35 -5.98
N ASN A 527 10.99 29.30 -5.50
CA ASN A 527 9.55 29.36 -5.74
C ASN A 527 9.13 30.60 -6.56
N LYS A 528 10.05 31.23 -7.31
CA LYS A 528 9.83 32.43 -8.15
C LYS A 528 8.65 32.36 -9.15
N GLU A 529 8.23 31.14 -9.52
CA GLU A 529 7.11 30.90 -10.44
C GLU A 529 5.74 31.02 -9.75
N PHE A 530 5.73 30.99 -8.42
CA PHE A 530 4.56 31.16 -7.59
C PHE A 530 4.44 32.65 -7.21
N GLU A 531 3.36 33.31 -7.65
CA GLU A 531 3.16 34.77 -7.53
C GLU A 531 3.34 35.28 -6.09
N PHE A 532 2.86 34.52 -5.10
CA PHE A 532 3.05 34.80 -3.67
C PHE A 532 4.53 34.96 -3.30
N SER A 533 5.45 34.16 -3.86
CA SER A 533 6.89 34.27 -3.59
C SER A 533 7.46 35.59 -4.12
N LEU A 534 7.03 36.03 -5.31
CA LEU A 534 7.42 37.33 -5.87
C LEU A 534 6.91 38.49 -5.00
N MET A 535 5.70 38.36 -4.43
CA MET A 535 5.18 39.34 -3.48
C MET A 535 6.02 39.39 -2.18
N ILE A 536 6.39 38.23 -1.62
CA ILE A 536 7.34 38.14 -0.49
C ILE A 536 8.71 38.76 -0.82
N GLU A 537 9.24 38.51 -2.02
CA GLU A 537 10.55 39.02 -2.47
C GLU A 537 10.59 40.55 -2.50
N ASN A 538 9.49 41.18 -2.92
CA ASN A 538 9.31 42.62 -2.98
C ASN A 538 9.08 43.25 -1.59
N ILE A 539 8.18 42.68 -0.77
CA ILE A 539 7.87 43.20 0.58
C ILE A 539 9.13 43.21 1.46
N LEU A 540 9.89 42.11 1.44
CA LEU A 540 11.12 41.94 2.24
C LEU A 540 12.39 42.42 1.51
N LYS A 541 12.25 43.04 0.33
CA LYS A 541 13.32 43.63 -0.50
C LYS A 541 14.55 42.73 -0.63
N LEU A 542 14.32 41.43 -0.84
CA LEU A 542 15.37 40.41 -0.64
C LEU A 542 16.57 40.57 -1.58
N ASN A 543 16.45 41.32 -2.68
CA ASN A 543 17.56 41.63 -3.58
C ASN A 543 18.40 42.86 -3.19
N ASP A 544 17.78 43.86 -2.55
CA ASP A 544 18.45 45.13 -2.18
C ASP A 544 18.95 45.15 -0.72
N PHE A 545 18.61 44.12 0.07
CA PHE A 545 18.98 44.03 1.48
C PHE A 545 20.50 43.91 1.70
N ASN A 546 21.13 45.01 2.13
CA ASN A 546 22.57 45.07 2.43
C ASN A 546 22.83 45.09 3.95
N PHE A 547 23.46 44.05 4.47
CA PHE A 547 23.89 43.96 5.87
C PHE A 547 24.88 45.08 6.27
N ASP A 548 25.72 45.54 5.34
CA ASP A 548 26.77 46.53 5.66
C ASP A 548 26.21 47.94 5.90
N ASN A 549 24.99 48.24 5.43
CA ASN A 549 24.28 49.48 5.76
C ASN A 549 24.05 49.64 7.29
N TYR A 550 24.09 48.53 8.03
CA TYR A 550 23.78 48.47 9.46
C TYR A 550 25.03 48.23 10.35
N LYS A 551 26.24 48.26 9.77
CA LYS A 551 27.51 48.26 10.54
C LYS A 551 27.85 49.68 11.03
N ILE A 552 27.30 50.06 12.18
CA ILE A 552 27.26 51.47 12.63
C ILE A 552 28.23 51.71 13.80
N PHE A 553 29.52 51.55 13.54
CA PHE A 553 30.58 52.14 14.37
C PHE A 553 31.41 53.05 13.49
N LYS A 554 31.20 54.36 13.64
CA LYS A 554 31.84 55.35 12.79
C LYS A 554 33.23 55.73 13.31
N PHE A 555 33.43 55.59 14.63
CA PHE A 555 34.68 55.93 15.30
C PHE A 555 35.28 54.78 16.11
N ALA A 556 34.46 54.01 16.84
CA ALA A 556 34.99 53.08 17.84
C ALA A 556 35.84 51.90 17.29
N THR A 557 35.56 51.43 16.09
CA THR A 557 36.30 50.32 15.43
C THR A 557 37.72 50.68 15.04
N ASN A 558 38.01 51.97 14.77
CA ASN A 558 39.35 52.44 14.37
C ASN A 558 40.40 52.34 15.50
N SER A 559 40.02 51.92 16.70
CA SER A 559 40.92 51.79 17.85
C SER A 559 41.66 50.44 17.94
N GLN A 560 41.39 49.47 17.04
CA GLN A 560 42.17 48.21 17.00
C GLN A 560 43.48 48.35 16.21
N GLU A 561 43.53 49.15 15.14
CA GLU A 561 44.73 49.35 14.30
C GLU A 561 45.69 50.41 14.87
N GLY A 562 46.27 50.13 16.03
CA GLY A 562 47.52 50.73 16.55
C GLY A 562 47.53 52.24 16.86
N THR A 563 46.53 52.99 16.43
CA THR A 563 46.49 54.46 16.48
C THR A 563 45.62 54.91 17.64
N MET A 564 46.23 55.46 18.69
CA MET A 564 45.53 55.86 19.93
C MET A 564 44.62 57.09 19.75
N MET A 565 43.51 56.96 19.01
CA MET A 565 42.43 57.92 19.04
C MET A 565 41.52 57.63 20.25
N GLN A 566 41.82 58.25 21.40
CA GLN A 566 40.94 58.20 22.58
C GLN A 566 39.52 58.65 22.18
N LEU A 567 38.54 57.74 22.28
CA LEU A 567 37.12 58.12 22.18
C LEU A 567 36.80 59.12 23.28
N ASN A 568 36.51 60.36 22.90
CA ASN A 568 36.03 61.39 23.82
C ASN A 568 34.50 61.33 23.95
N SER A 569 33.93 62.03 24.95
CA SER A 569 32.48 62.09 25.19
C SER A 569 31.65 62.38 23.94
N ASN A 570 32.07 63.34 23.10
CA ASN A 570 31.27 63.74 21.94
C ASN A 570 31.20 62.59 20.92
N MET A 571 32.31 61.89 20.70
CA MET A 571 32.38 60.74 19.78
C MET A 571 31.53 59.56 20.28
N MET A 572 31.53 59.28 21.59
CA MET A 572 30.65 58.27 22.19
C MET A 572 29.17 58.64 22.00
N ALA A 573 28.80 59.90 22.22
CA ALA A 573 27.45 60.39 22.03
C ALA A 573 27.02 60.36 20.55
N GLU A 574 27.92 60.66 19.60
CA GLU A 574 27.65 60.55 18.16
C GLU A 574 27.44 59.10 17.71
N ASP A 575 28.27 58.15 18.16
CA ASP A 575 28.06 56.72 17.88
C ASP A 575 26.73 56.22 18.52
N ILE A 576 26.42 56.54 19.79
CA ILE A 576 25.13 56.16 20.43
C ILE A 576 23.92 56.71 19.65
N ASN A 577 23.94 58.00 19.29
CA ASN A 577 22.82 58.62 18.56
C ASN A 577 22.66 58.01 17.15
N SER A 578 23.77 57.66 16.49
CA SER A 578 23.75 56.99 15.18
C SER A 578 23.16 55.58 15.28
N LEU A 579 23.55 54.81 16.29
CA LEU A 579 23.00 53.48 16.58
C LEU A 579 21.49 53.56 16.86
N ARG A 580 21.05 54.51 17.71
CA ARG A 580 19.63 54.68 18.07
C ARG A 580 18.77 55.08 16.87
N LYS A 581 19.21 56.04 16.04
CA LYS A 581 18.48 56.43 14.82
C LYS A 581 18.22 55.21 13.92
N ASN A 582 19.25 54.42 13.66
CA ASN A 582 19.18 53.33 12.69
C ASN A 582 18.42 52.10 13.25
N LEU A 583 18.44 51.91 14.58
CA LEU A 583 17.52 51.00 15.26
C LEU A 583 16.05 51.42 15.08
N ASP A 584 15.73 52.70 15.27
CA ASP A 584 14.35 53.20 15.13
C ASP A 584 13.86 53.11 13.67
N GLU A 585 14.76 53.29 12.70
CA GLU A 585 14.50 53.08 11.27
C GLU A 585 14.18 51.61 10.95
N LEU A 586 14.96 50.66 11.46
CA LEU A 586 14.69 49.21 11.33
C LEU A 586 13.43 48.75 12.08
N LYS A 587 13.11 49.37 13.23
CA LYS A 587 11.85 49.12 13.96
C LYS A 587 10.63 49.56 13.16
N LEU A 588 10.76 50.61 12.35
CA LEU A 588 9.71 51.05 11.44
C LEU A 588 9.60 50.12 10.23
N GLU A 589 10.74 49.72 9.66
CA GLU A 589 10.85 48.74 8.57
C GLU A 589 10.15 47.41 8.93
N LEU A 590 10.52 46.77 10.05
CA LEU A 590 9.92 45.51 10.51
C LEU A 590 8.39 45.63 10.72
N LYS A 591 7.92 46.74 11.29
CA LYS A 591 6.48 46.97 11.50
C LYS A 591 5.70 47.12 10.18
N GLN A 592 6.33 47.67 9.14
CA GLN A 592 5.73 47.76 7.82
C GLN A 592 5.75 46.40 7.11
N GLU A 593 6.86 45.65 7.18
CA GLU A 593 6.96 44.28 6.66
C GLU A 593 5.89 43.37 7.27
N GLU A 594 5.79 43.30 8.62
CA GLU A 594 4.74 42.49 9.27
C GLU A 594 3.31 42.92 8.89
N LYS A 595 3.10 44.19 8.54
CA LYS A 595 1.78 44.71 8.14
C LYS A 595 1.45 44.32 6.70
N GLU A 596 2.39 44.45 5.78
CA GLU A 596 2.23 44.04 4.38
C GLU A 596 2.07 42.52 4.26
N LEU A 597 2.84 41.75 5.05
CA LEU A 597 2.71 40.29 5.13
C LEU A 597 1.36 39.83 5.69
N ARG A 598 0.84 40.49 6.74
CA ARG A 598 -0.51 40.19 7.26
C ARG A 598 -1.62 40.50 6.26
N ASN A 599 -1.41 41.45 5.34
CA ASN A 599 -2.32 41.70 4.22
C ASN A 599 -2.18 40.69 3.06
N LEU A 600 -1.16 39.83 3.08
CA LEU A 600 -0.88 38.78 2.08
C LEU A 600 -1.26 37.36 2.60
N GLU A 601 -1.41 37.22 3.91
CA GLU A 601 -1.97 36.04 4.59
C GLU A 601 -3.50 36.01 4.59
N ALA A 602 -4.15 37.17 4.54
CA ALA A 602 -5.61 37.38 4.58
C ALA A 602 -6.30 37.21 3.21
#